data_AF-A0A7J8WUF4-F1
#
_entry.id   AF-A0A7J8WUF4-F1
#
_cell.length_a   1.000
_cell.length_b   1.000
_cell.length_c   1.000
_cell.angle_alpha   90.00
_cell.angle_beta   90.00
_cell.angle_gamma   90.00
#
_symmetry.space_group_name_H-M   'P 1'
#
loop_
_entity.id
_entity.type
_entity.pdbx_description
1 polymer ?
#
loop_
_entity_poly.entity_id
_entity_poly.type
_entity_poly.pdbx_seq_one_letter_code
_entity_poly.pdbx_strand_id
1 'polypeptide(L)'
;MPKRTTHTYSSEDAAPDGPDSDLFVYYCKHCGSHVLITDTQLQKMPKRKTDKAYVLDKKKHLARLNISEAGKVLLKRGEGKLEKQFRMNCIGCGLFVCYRAEEDLETASFIYAVDGALSTVAAETNPQDAPVPPCISQLEGGLVQVAIEVEDRAQRSAITTTQLRSTIM
;
A
#
# COMPACT_ATOMS: atom_id res chain seq x y z
N MET A 1 13.72 -38.19 -28.26
CA MET A 1 14.09 -37.08 -27.35
C MET A 1 12.81 -36.38 -26.90
N PRO A 2 12.46 -36.37 -25.61
CA PRO A 2 11.29 -35.63 -25.15
C PRO A 2 11.59 -34.14 -25.22
N LYS A 3 10.77 -33.39 -25.96
CA LYS A 3 10.83 -31.92 -25.99
C LYS A 3 10.36 -31.42 -24.62
N ARG A 4 11.30 -31.08 -23.74
CA ARG A 4 11.01 -30.43 -22.46
C ARG A 4 10.63 -28.97 -22.78
N THR A 5 9.34 -28.67 -22.77
CA THR A 5 8.84 -27.30 -22.81
C THR A 5 8.93 -26.71 -21.41
N THR A 6 9.92 -25.84 -21.20
CA THR A 6 10.01 -25.01 -20.00
C THR A 6 9.02 -23.86 -20.17
N HIS A 7 7.89 -23.91 -19.48
CA HIS A 7 7.01 -22.75 -19.37
C HIS A 7 7.63 -21.80 -18.35
N THR A 8 8.20 -20.70 -18.81
CA THR A 8 8.60 -19.57 -17.97
C THR A 8 7.33 -18.78 -17.68
N TYR A 9 6.91 -18.72 -16.42
CA TYR A 9 5.87 -17.79 -16.00
C TYR A 9 6.57 -16.53 -15.49
N SER A 10 6.54 -15.46 -16.28
CA SER A 10 7.02 -14.14 -15.85
C SER A 10 5.85 -13.39 -15.21
N SER A 11 6.11 -12.48 -14.27
CA SER A 11 5.05 -11.61 -13.71
C SER A 11 4.34 -10.75 -14.77
N GLU A 12 4.93 -10.66 -15.95
CA GLU A 12 4.39 -10.02 -17.16
C GLU A 12 3.26 -10.84 -17.83
N ASP A 13 3.18 -12.16 -17.60
CA ASP A 13 2.14 -13.05 -18.16
C ASP A 13 0.86 -13.08 -17.31
N ALA A 14 0.87 -12.41 -16.15
CA ALA A 14 -0.34 -12.18 -15.38
C ALA A 14 -1.16 -11.09 -16.07
N ALA A 15 -2.10 -11.50 -16.93
CA ALA A 15 -3.10 -10.57 -17.46
C ALA A 15 -3.77 -9.85 -16.28
N PRO A 16 -3.86 -8.51 -16.29
CA PRO A 16 -4.59 -7.76 -15.27
C PRO A 16 -6.10 -7.99 -15.50
N ASP A 17 -6.60 -9.16 -15.10
CA ASP A 17 -8.03 -9.50 -15.09
C ASP A 17 -8.72 -8.84 -13.88
N GLY A 18 -8.54 -7.54 -13.74
CA GLY A 18 -9.22 -6.69 -12.77
C GLY A 18 -9.75 -5.45 -13.47
N PRO A 19 -10.85 -4.84 -12.99
CA PRO A 19 -11.23 -3.52 -13.48
C PRO A 19 -10.02 -2.58 -13.34
N ASP A 20 -9.79 -1.70 -14.32
CA ASP A 20 -8.75 -0.65 -14.36
C ASP A 20 -8.95 0.44 -13.26
N SER A 21 -9.34 0.02 -12.06
CA SER A 21 -9.57 0.89 -10.91
C SER A 21 -8.33 0.85 -10.04
N ASP A 22 -7.53 1.90 -10.11
CA ASP A 22 -6.40 2.08 -9.21
C ASP A 22 -6.87 2.05 -7.75
N LEU A 23 -6.46 1.03 -7.01
CA LEU A 23 -6.69 0.94 -5.57
C LEU A 23 -5.60 1.72 -4.83
N PHE A 24 -6.01 2.67 -4.01
CA PHE A 24 -5.14 3.45 -3.14
C PHE A 24 -5.08 2.81 -1.75
N VAL A 25 -3.86 2.47 -1.34
CA VAL A 25 -3.57 1.88 -0.04
C VAL A 25 -3.00 2.95 0.89
N TYR A 26 -3.55 3.03 2.10
CA TYR A 26 -3.20 4.00 3.12
C TYR A 26 -2.68 3.31 4.37
N TYR A 27 -1.55 3.81 4.85
CA TYR A 27 -0.82 3.33 6.01
C TYR A 27 -0.91 4.34 7.15
N CYS A 28 -0.81 3.84 8.39
CA CYS A 28 -0.69 4.68 9.56
C CYS A 28 0.61 5.49 9.46
N LYS A 29 0.50 6.82 9.52
CA LYS A 29 1.67 7.70 9.43
C LYS A 29 2.68 7.48 10.55
N HIS A 30 2.23 6.99 11.71
CA HIS A 30 3.09 6.79 12.88
C HIS A 30 3.87 5.48 12.88
N CYS A 31 3.27 4.36 12.43
CA CYS A 31 3.88 3.03 12.52
C CYS A 31 3.95 2.25 11.20
N GLY A 32 3.45 2.82 10.09
CA GLY A 32 3.46 2.17 8.78
C GLY A 32 2.50 0.99 8.62
N SER A 33 1.71 0.63 9.65
CA SER A 33 0.74 -0.46 9.54
C SER A 33 -0.37 -0.10 8.56
N HIS A 34 -0.82 -1.08 7.79
CA HIS A 34 -1.93 -0.94 6.85
C HIS A 34 -3.24 -0.57 7.56
N VAL A 35 -3.97 0.46 7.09
CA VAL A 35 -5.19 0.97 7.72
C VAL A 35 -6.40 1.05 6.79
N LEU A 36 -6.26 1.54 5.55
CA LEU A 36 -7.40 1.79 4.65
C LEU A 36 -7.03 1.48 3.20
N ILE A 37 -7.92 0.79 2.49
CA ILE A 37 -7.90 0.63 1.03
C ILE A 37 -9.14 1.30 0.45
N THR A 38 -8.96 2.11 -0.58
CA THR A 38 -10.04 2.84 -1.27
C THR A 38 -9.77 2.96 -2.77
N ASP A 39 -10.81 3.11 -3.57
CA ASP A 39 -10.73 3.31 -5.03
C ASP A 39 -10.49 4.78 -5.44
N THR A 40 -10.39 5.68 -4.46
CA THR A 40 -10.15 7.11 -4.70
C THR A 40 -9.17 7.69 -3.70
N GLN A 41 -8.47 8.74 -4.12
CA GLN A 41 -7.50 9.44 -3.30
C GLN A 41 -8.20 10.28 -2.22
N LEU A 42 -7.77 10.13 -0.96
CA LEU A 42 -8.25 10.94 0.17
C LEU A 42 -8.18 12.45 -0.13
N GLN A 43 -7.14 12.92 -0.83
CA GLN A 43 -6.99 14.35 -1.18
C GLN A 43 -8.13 14.91 -2.04
N LYS A 44 -8.81 14.07 -2.83
CA LYS A 44 -9.96 14.45 -3.65
C LYS A 44 -11.28 14.44 -2.86
N MET A 45 -11.28 13.89 -1.65
CA MET A 45 -12.46 13.77 -0.82
C MET A 45 -12.79 15.08 -0.11
N PRO A 46 -14.09 15.36 0.13
CA PRO A 46 -14.48 16.53 0.89
C PRO A 46 -13.93 16.47 2.32
N LYS A 47 -13.47 17.61 2.82
CA LYS A 47 -13.03 17.78 4.21
C LYS A 47 -14.11 18.43 5.06
N ARG A 48 -14.28 17.96 6.30
CA ARG A 48 -15.14 18.62 7.28
C ARG A 48 -14.56 19.95 7.73
N LYS A 49 -15.41 20.95 7.96
CA LYS A 49 -15.01 22.27 8.49
C LYS A 49 -14.58 22.22 9.96
N THR A 50 -15.07 21.25 10.72
CA THR A 50 -14.90 21.17 12.18
C THR A 50 -13.53 20.67 12.61
N ASP A 51 -13.01 19.66 11.92
CA ASP A 51 -11.80 18.91 12.30
C ASP A 51 -10.95 18.51 11.09
N LYS A 52 -11.27 19.04 9.89
CA LYS A 52 -10.55 18.78 8.63
C LYS A 52 -10.46 17.31 8.21
N ALA A 53 -11.22 16.43 8.87
CA ALA A 53 -11.28 15.02 8.54
C ALA A 53 -11.81 14.80 7.12
N TYR A 54 -11.20 13.86 6.40
CA TYR A 54 -11.64 13.44 5.07
C TYR A 54 -12.91 12.59 5.20
N VAL A 55 -13.92 12.87 4.37
CA VAL A 55 -15.20 12.18 4.39
C VAL A 55 -15.23 11.12 3.29
N LEU A 56 -15.28 9.86 3.70
CA LEU A 56 -15.38 8.68 2.84
C LEU A 56 -16.82 8.16 2.86
N ASP A 57 -17.47 8.18 1.70
CA ASP A 57 -18.83 7.66 1.50
C ASP A 57 -18.76 6.19 1.07
N LYS A 58 -19.16 5.27 1.95
CA LYS A 58 -19.11 3.82 1.68
C LYS A 58 -20.02 3.38 0.54
N LYS A 59 -21.01 4.19 0.16
CA LYS A 59 -21.92 3.88 -0.95
C LYS A 59 -21.32 4.21 -2.31
N LYS A 60 -20.39 5.17 -2.36
CA LYS A 60 -19.76 5.67 -3.60
C LYS A 60 -18.38 5.08 -3.84
N HIS A 61 -17.66 4.81 -2.76
CA HIS A 61 -16.27 4.41 -2.79
C HIS A 61 -16.07 3.12 -2.00
N LEU A 62 -15.24 2.23 -2.54
CA LEU A 62 -14.76 1.08 -1.80
C LEU A 62 -13.98 1.56 -0.57
N ALA A 63 -14.26 0.98 0.59
CA ALA A 63 -13.64 1.34 1.86
C ALA A 63 -13.37 0.11 2.70
N ARG A 64 -12.19 -0.50 2.55
CA ARG A 64 -11.75 -1.62 3.39
C ARG A 64 -10.83 -1.12 4.48
N LEU A 65 -11.24 -1.29 5.74
CA LEU A 65 -10.51 -0.82 6.90
C LEU A 65 -9.82 -1.98 7.63
N ASN A 66 -8.63 -1.72 8.13
CA ASN A 66 -7.88 -2.58 9.04
C ASN A 66 -7.59 -1.82 10.34
N ILE A 67 -8.58 -1.78 11.23
CA ILE A 67 -8.58 -0.96 12.44
C ILE A 67 -9.04 -1.78 13.65
N SER A 68 -8.76 -1.24 14.84
CA SER A 68 -9.30 -1.70 16.12
C SER A 68 -10.37 -0.71 16.61
N GLU A 69 -11.43 -1.20 17.22
CA GLU A 69 -12.46 -0.34 17.79
C GLU A 69 -11.97 0.29 19.10
N ALA A 70 -12.13 1.61 19.23
CA ALA A 70 -11.62 2.40 20.36
C ALA A 70 -12.76 3.04 21.18
N GLY A 71 -13.96 2.48 21.06
CA GLY A 71 -15.14 2.89 21.82
C GLY A 71 -15.76 4.21 21.37
N LYS A 72 -16.70 4.68 22.20
CA LYS A 72 -17.57 5.82 21.92
C LYS A 72 -17.13 7.05 22.72
N VAL A 73 -17.04 8.19 22.04
CA VAL A 73 -16.75 9.50 22.61
C VAL A 73 -17.85 10.48 22.22
N LEU A 74 -18.32 11.28 23.18
CA LEU A 74 -19.30 12.34 22.93
C LEU A 74 -18.59 13.70 23.02
N LEU A 75 -18.55 14.43 21.91
CA LEU A 75 -17.92 15.74 21.82
C LEU A 75 -18.94 16.87 21.88
N LYS A 76 -18.61 17.94 22.60
CA LYS A 76 -19.34 19.22 22.57
C LYS A 76 -18.70 20.13 21.52
N ARG A 77 -19.42 20.48 20.45
CA ARG A 77 -18.89 21.30 19.34
C ARG A 77 -19.24 22.80 19.48
N GLY A 78 -20.08 23.18 20.44
CA GLY A 78 -20.56 24.56 20.68
C GLY A 78 -22.10 24.62 20.72
N GLU A 79 -22.69 25.72 21.21
CA GLU A 79 -24.14 26.04 21.26
C GLU A 79 -25.10 24.82 21.32
N GLY A 80 -24.91 23.93 22.30
CA GLY A 80 -25.78 22.76 22.51
C GLY A 80 -25.62 21.60 21.51
N LYS A 81 -24.69 21.68 20.55
CA LYS A 81 -24.42 20.63 19.56
C LYS A 81 -23.49 19.56 20.15
N LEU A 82 -24.00 18.34 20.22
CA LEU A 82 -23.28 17.14 20.61
C LEU A 82 -23.00 16.27 19.39
N GLU A 83 -21.78 15.79 19.27
CA GLU A 83 -21.36 14.85 18.23
C GLU A 83 -20.97 13.53 18.88
N LYS A 84 -21.62 12.45 18.47
CA LYS A 84 -21.24 11.09 18.86
C LYS A 84 -20.20 10.59 17.87
N GLN A 85 -19.06 10.13 18.39
CA GLN A 85 -17.98 9.54 17.61
C GLN A 85 -17.69 8.14 18.12
N PHE A 86 -17.74 7.15 17.24
CA PHE A 86 -17.16 5.84 17.48
C PHE A 86 -15.77 5.82 16.86
N ARG A 87 -14.76 5.80 17.71
CA ARG A 87 -13.37 5.96 17.32
C ARG A 87 -12.79 4.63 16.86
N MET A 88 -11.88 4.71 15.91
CA MET A 88 -11.17 3.58 15.33
C MET A 88 -9.68 3.87 15.37
N ASN A 89 -8.92 2.94 15.94
CA ASN A 89 -7.48 3.07 16.15
C ASN A 89 -6.69 2.14 15.23
N CYS A 90 -5.48 2.55 14.90
CA CYS A 90 -4.52 1.70 14.20
C CYS A 90 -4.22 0.46 15.06
N ILE A 91 -4.29 -0.73 14.46
CA ILE A 91 -4.00 -2.00 15.15
C ILE A 91 -2.54 -2.06 15.63
N GLY A 92 -1.59 -1.47 14.88
CA GLY A 92 -0.17 -1.56 15.19
C GLY A 92 0.29 -0.71 16.38
N CYS A 93 -0.24 0.51 16.52
CA CYS A 93 0.24 1.45 17.55
C CYS A 93 -0.87 2.09 18.40
N GLY A 94 -2.15 1.76 18.16
CA GLY A 94 -3.28 2.35 18.88
C GLY A 94 -3.58 3.81 18.53
N LEU A 95 -2.94 4.39 17.51
CA LEU A 95 -3.20 5.78 17.09
C LEU A 95 -4.64 5.95 16.61
N PHE A 96 -5.30 7.04 17.01
CA PHE A 96 -6.61 7.41 16.49
C PHE A 96 -6.54 7.82 15.02
N VAL A 97 -7.06 6.98 14.12
CA VAL A 97 -6.91 7.15 12.67
C VAL A 97 -8.20 7.49 11.96
N CYS A 98 -9.33 6.93 12.39
CA CYS A 98 -10.63 7.12 11.75
C CYS A 98 -11.74 7.16 12.81
N TYR A 99 -12.91 7.70 12.46
CA TYR A 99 -14.11 7.56 13.27
C TYR A 99 -15.38 7.48 12.40
N ARG A 100 -16.48 7.09 13.02
CA ARG A 100 -17.82 7.00 12.42
C ARG A 100 -18.88 7.55 13.38
N ALA A 101 -20.04 7.92 12.85
CA ALA A 101 -21.15 8.46 13.64
C ALA A 101 -22.08 7.36 14.19
N GLU A 102 -22.18 6.24 13.47
CA GLU A 102 -22.95 5.04 13.82
C GLU A 102 -22.06 4.03 14.56
N GLU A 103 -22.66 3.18 15.40
CA GLU A 103 -21.92 2.17 16.17
C GLU A 103 -21.38 1.07 15.26
N ASP A 104 -22.24 0.49 14.44
CA ASP A 104 -21.86 -0.60 13.54
C ASP A 104 -21.19 -0.07 12.27
N LEU A 105 -20.12 -0.76 11.85
CA LEU A 105 -19.40 -0.40 10.63
C LEU A 105 -20.26 -0.61 9.38
N GLU A 106 -21.15 -1.60 9.38
CA GLU A 106 -22.04 -1.92 8.25
C GLU A 106 -23.12 -0.85 8.05
N THR A 107 -23.67 -0.32 9.14
CA THR A 107 -24.71 0.72 9.12
C THR A 107 -24.12 2.11 8.83
N ALA A 108 -22.86 2.33 9.19
CA ALA A 108 -22.17 3.59 8.97
C ALA A 108 -22.04 3.92 7.47
N SER A 109 -22.84 4.89 6.98
CA SER A 109 -22.73 5.36 5.58
C SER A 109 -21.45 6.17 5.33
N PHE A 110 -20.94 6.87 6.36
CA PHE A 110 -19.76 7.72 6.26
C PHE A 110 -18.68 7.29 7.24
N ILE A 111 -17.46 7.24 6.73
CA ILE A 111 -16.23 7.08 7.52
C ILE A 111 -15.46 8.40 7.45
N TYR A 112 -14.95 8.85 8.59
CA TYR A 112 -14.16 10.05 8.67
C TYR A 112 -12.71 9.69 8.99
N ALA A 113 -11.80 9.92 8.04
CA ALA A 113 -10.37 9.73 8.25
C ALA A 113 -9.75 11.00 8.84
N VAL A 114 -9.03 10.84 9.95
CA VAL A 114 -8.43 11.96 10.69
C VAL A 114 -7.32 12.60 9.85
N ASP A 115 -7.33 13.93 9.76
CA ASP A 115 -6.35 14.69 8.99
C ASP A 115 -4.92 14.41 9.50
N GLY A 116 -4.03 14.03 8.59
CA GLY A 116 -2.64 13.71 8.91
C GLY A 116 -2.37 12.36 9.59
N ALA A 117 -3.40 11.53 9.84
CA ALA A 117 -3.21 10.22 10.46
C ALA A 117 -2.74 9.14 9.47
N LEU A 118 -3.02 9.31 8.17
CA LEU A 118 -2.75 8.35 7.11
C LEU A 118 -1.77 8.90 6.06
N SER A 119 -1.01 8.00 5.44
CA SER A 119 -0.08 8.26 4.33
C SER A 119 -0.27 7.23 3.22
N THR A 120 -0.12 7.63 1.95
CA THR A 120 -0.06 6.70 0.79
C THR A 120 1.23 5.92 0.71
N VAL A 121 2.22 6.38 1.47
CA VAL A 121 3.56 5.85 1.49
C VAL A 121 3.66 4.90 2.69
N ALA A 122 3.75 3.60 2.43
CA ALA A 122 4.30 2.67 3.41
C ALA A 122 5.71 3.17 3.71
N ALA A 123 6.04 3.43 4.97
CA ALA A 123 7.32 3.98 5.42
C ALA A 123 8.43 3.73 4.38
N GLU A 124 8.87 4.77 3.69
CA GLU A 124 9.81 4.66 2.57
C GLU A 124 11.07 3.97 3.06
N THR A 125 11.23 2.70 2.74
CA THR A 125 12.53 2.28 2.24
C THR A 125 12.53 2.80 0.82
N ASN A 126 13.25 3.90 0.57
CA ASN A 126 13.60 4.32 -0.77
C ASN A 126 14.01 3.05 -1.56
N PRO A 127 13.54 2.79 -2.79
CA PRO A 127 13.92 1.57 -3.52
C PRO A 127 15.44 1.41 -3.67
N GLN A 128 16.18 2.51 -3.54
CA GLN A 128 17.64 2.54 -3.48
C GLN A 128 18.24 2.05 -2.14
N ASP A 129 17.47 2.10 -1.05
CA ASP A 129 17.88 1.66 0.30
C ASP A 129 17.44 0.23 0.63
N ALA A 130 16.75 -0.45 -0.30
CA ALA A 130 16.54 -1.89 -0.15
C ALA A 130 17.92 -2.56 -0.20
N PRO A 131 18.36 -3.28 0.86
CA PRO A 131 19.65 -3.93 0.86
C PRO A 131 19.66 -5.00 -0.24
N VAL A 132 20.26 -4.64 -1.37
CA VAL A 132 20.50 -5.59 -2.45
C VAL A 132 21.51 -6.62 -1.94
N PRO A 133 21.25 -7.92 -2.13
CA PRO A 133 22.22 -8.94 -1.77
C PRO A 133 23.56 -8.67 -2.48
N PRO A 134 24.71 -9.03 -1.88
CA PRO A 134 26.04 -8.67 -2.37
C PRO A 134 26.34 -9.15 -3.80
N CYS A 135 25.54 -10.06 -4.33
CA CYS A 135 25.60 -10.48 -5.72
C CYS A 135 25.14 -9.40 -6.72
N ILE A 136 24.50 -8.31 -6.29
CA ILE A 136 24.06 -7.19 -7.13
C ILE A 136 24.85 -5.95 -6.72
N SER A 137 25.83 -5.57 -7.55
CA SER A 137 26.70 -4.41 -7.30
C SER A 137 26.42 -3.31 -8.34
N GLN A 138 26.23 -2.07 -7.89
CA GLN A 138 26.13 -0.90 -8.78
C GLN A 138 27.54 -0.40 -9.12
N LEU A 139 27.83 -0.21 -10.40
CA LEU A 139 29.08 0.35 -10.92
C LEU A 139 28.87 1.82 -11.33
N GLU A 140 29.95 2.59 -11.43
CA GLU A 140 29.90 3.98 -11.90
C GLU A 140 29.27 4.07 -13.30
N GLY A 141 28.40 5.06 -13.50
CA GLY A 141 27.72 5.29 -14.78
C GLY A 141 26.39 4.54 -14.98
N GLY A 142 25.76 4.02 -13.93
CA GLY A 142 24.43 3.39 -14.01
C GLY A 142 24.45 1.93 -14.50
N LEU A 143 25.62 1.31 -14.51
CA LEU A 143 25.79 -0.10 -14.85
C LEU A 143 25.54 -0.97 -13.62
N VAL A 144 24.82 -2.08 -13.79
CA VAL A 144 24.53 -3.04 -12.73
C VAL A 144 25.25 -4.36 -13.03
N GLN A 145 26.04 -4.86 -12.07
CA GLN A 145 26.73 -6.14 -12.16
C GLN A 145 26.03 -7.17 -11.29
N VAL A 146 25.76 -8.36 -11.85
CA VAL A 146 25.17 -9.50 -11.14
C VAL A 146 26.15 -10.67 -11.15
N ALA A 147 26.54 -11.16 -9.97
CA ALA A 147 27.35 -12.36 -9.79
C ALA A 147 26.44 -13.58 -9.63
N ILE A 148 26.53 -14.54 -10.56
CA ILE A 148 25.75 -15.78 -10.54
C ILE A 148 26.75 -16.94 -10.49
N GLU A 149 26.72 -17.72 -9.41
CA GLU A 149 27.41 -19.01 -9.35
C GLU A 149 26.54 -20.07 -10.02
N VAL A 150 27.10 -20.74 -11.04
CA VAL A 150 26.42 -21.82 -11.77
C VAL A 150 27.19 -23.11 -11.51
N GLU A 151 26.59 -24.01 -10.72
CA GLU A 151 27.09 -25.38 -10.61
C GLU A 151 26.45 -26.27 -11.68
N ASP A 152 27.28 -26.70 -12.65
CA ASP A 152 26.90 -27.64 -13.70
C ASP A 152 27.00 -29.07 -13.16
N ARG A 153 25.86 -29.73 -12.90
CA ARG A 153 25.82 -31.19 -12.63
C ARG A 153 25.78 -32.04 -13.91
N ALA A 154 26.01 -31.47 -15.10
CA ALA A 154 26.11 -32.20 -16.35
C ALA A 154 27.56 -32.27 -16.86
N GLN A 155 27.91 -33.37 -17.53
CA GLN A 155 29.28 -33.67 -17.99
C GLN A 155 29.81 -32.77 -19.13
N ARG A 156 29.11 -31.70 -19.56
CA ARG A 156 29.55 -30.87 -20.71
C ARG A 156 29.09 -29.42 -20.55
N SER A 157 30.05 -28.53 -20.29
CA SER A 157 29.82 -27.10 -20.11
C SER A 157 29.71 -26.37 -21.46
N ALA A 158 28.67 -25.57 -21.64
CA ALA A 158 28.59 -24.56 -22.69
C ALA A 158 28.18 -23.23 -22.04
N ILE A 159 29.15 -22.38 -21.74
CA ILE A 159 28.91 -21.02 -21.23
C ILE A 159 28.88 -20.09 -22.44
N THR A 160 27.73 -19.48 -22.73
CA THR A 160 27.63 -18.38 -23.69
C THR A 160 27.51 -17.08 -22.90
N THR A 161 28.53 -16.22 -23.00
CA THR A 161 28.54 -14.91 -22.35
C THR A 161 27.77 -13.94 -23.23
N THR A 162 26.64 -13.43 -22.76
CA THR A 162 25.84 -12.44 -23.50
C THR A 162 25.92 -11.09 -22.79
N GLN A 163 26.60 -10.11 -23.39
CA GLN A 163 26.57 -8.73 -22.90
C GLN A 163 25.29 -8.04 -23.39
N LEU A 164 24.36 -7.78 -22.48
CA LEU A 164 23.21 -6.91 -22.74
C LEU A 164 23.61 -5.47 -22.48
N ARG A 165 23.78 -4.69 -23.55
CA ARG A 165 23.82 -3.22 -23.47
C ARG A 165 22.38 -2.71 -23.53
N SER A 166 21.85 -2.27 -22.40
CA SER A 166 20.64 -1.45 -22.39
C SER A 166 21.06 0.00 -22.64
N THR A 167 20.78 0.51 -23.84
CA THR A 167 20.85 1.94 -24.12
C THR A 167 19.48 2.52 -23.80
N ILE A 168 19.36 3.19 -22.66
CA ILE A 168 18.16 3.97 -22.34
C ILE A 168 18.21 5.24 -23.21
N MET A 169 17.26 5.38 -24.13
CA MET A 169 16.89 6.67 -24.74
C MET A 169 15.72 7.26 -23.98
#